data_AF-A0A0G1MCN3-F1
#
_entry.id   AF-A0A0G1MCN3-F1
#
_cell.length_a   1.000
_cell.length_b   1.000
_cell.length_c   1.000
_cell.angle_alpha   90.00
_cell.angle_beta   90.00
_cell.angle_gamma   90.00
#
_symmetry.space_group_name_H-M   'P 1'
#
loop_
_entity.id
_entity.type
_entity.pdbx_description
1 polymer ?
#
loop_
_entity_poly.entity_id
_entity_poly.type
_entity_poly.pdbx_seq_one_letter_code
_entity_poly.pdbx_strand_id
1 'polypeptide(L)'
;MTSRTAMEQAFIDDGFVSEVDLELSEALANVHTINAINRELLLITDSHKRKGLEETLKAIPDLPDRTTRTHALETLLVNIETIVAFQ
;
A
#
# COMPACT_ATOMS: atom_id res chain seq x y z
N MET A 1 -9.84 -15.50 -1.97
CA MET A 1 -8.53 -15.97 -2.46
C MET A 1 -7.79 -14.75 -2.98
N THR A 2 -6.63 -14.45 -2.43
CA THR A 2 -5.71 -13.42 -2.94
C THR A 2 -5.19 -13.88 -4.30
N SER A 3 -5.41 -13.08 -5.35
CA SER A 3 -4.94 -13.41 -6.69
C SER A 3 -3.42 -13.24 -6.76
N ARG A 4 -2.71 -14.29 -7.21
CA ARG A 4 -1.27 -14.26 -7.49
C ARG A 4 -1.02 -13.94 -8.96
N THR A 5 0.08 -13.27 -9.23
CA THR A 5 0.61 -13.08 -10.58
C THR A 5 1.19 -14.40 -11.11
N ALA A 6 1.24 -14.54 -12.44
CA ALA A 6 1.87 -15.70 -13.08
C ALA A 6 3.35 -15.88 -12.70
N MET A 7 4.04 -14.76 -12.42
CA MET A 7 5.44 -14.74 -11.99
C MET A 7 5.61 -15.24 -10.56
N GLU A 8 4.77 -14.81 -9.62
CA GLU A 8 4.79 -15.30 -8.24
C GLU A 8 4.49 -16.80 -8.17
N GLN A 9 3.54 -17.29 -8.97
CA GLN A 9 3.24 -18.72 -9.03
C GLN A 9 4.43 -19.53 -9.54
N ALA A 10 5.12 -19.04 -10.58
CA ALA A 10 6.32 -19.70 -11.10
C ALA A 10 7.45 -19.79 -10.05
N PHE A 11 7.69 -18.75 -9.24
CA PHE A 11 8.70 -18.80 -8.18
C PHE A 11 8.37 -19.77 -7.05
N ILE A 12 7.08 -19.92 -6.72
CA ILE A 12 6.61 -20.91 -5.75
C ILE A 12 6.80 -22.32 -6.32
N ASP A 13 6.39 -22.53 -7.58
CA ASP A 13 6.47 -23.83 -8.25
C ASP A 13 7.94 -24.30 -8.42
N ASP A 14 8.85 -23.37 -8.68
CA ASP A 14 10.30 -23.60 -8.79
C ASP A 14 11.00 -23.70 -7.42
N GLY A 15 10.28 -23.47 -6.31
CA GLY A 15 10.81 -23.59 -4.93
C GLY A 15 11.76 -22.46 -4.51
N PHE A 16 11.82 -21.34 -5.25
CA PHE A 16 12.66 -20.19 -4.91
C PHE A 16 12.11 -19.39 -3.72
N VAL A 17 10.79 -19.37 -3.54
CA VAL A 17 10.14 -18.69 -2.42
C VAL A 17 8.94 -19.50 -1.94
N SER A 18 8.65 -19.50 -0.64
CA SER A 18 7.43 -20.12 -0.13
C SER A 18 6.25 -19.14 -0.23
N GLU A 19 5.04 -19.70 -0.34
CA GLU A 19 3.78 -18.94 -0.30
C GLU A 19 3.68 -18.08 0.97
N VAL A 20 4.17 -18.61 2.09
CA VAL A 20 4.18 -17.93 3.40
C VAL A 20 5.19 -16.77 3.43
N ASP A 21 6.38 -16.95 2.87
CA ASP A 21 7.41 -15.90 2.84
C ASP A 21 7.00 -14.74 1.93
N LEU A 22 6.34 -15.06 0.80
CA LEU A 22 5.79 -14.08 -0.11
C LEU A 22 4.70 -13.25 0.60
N GLU A 23 3.73 -13.91 1.24
CA GLU A 23 2.67 -13.24 2.01
C GLU A 23 3.21 -12.36 3.14
N LEU A 24 4.23 -12.83 3.87
CA LEU A 24 4.86 -12.08 4.95
C LEU A 24 5.63 -10.86 4.43
N SER A 25 6.43 -11.03 3.38
CA SER A 25 7.22 -9.95 2.77
C SER A 25 6.33 -8.79 2.32
N GLU A 26 5.20 -9.11 1.71
CA GLU A 26 4.28 -8.08 1.20
C GLU A 26 3.40 -7.49 2.30
N ALA A 27 3.05 -8.26 3.34
CA ALA A 27 2.43 -7.68 4.53
C ALA A 27 3.37 -6.65 5.17
N LEU A 28 4.67 -6.96 5.28
CA LEU A 28 5.68 -6.03 5.78
C LEU A 28 5.83 -4.80 4.87
N ALA A 29 5.85 -4.98 3.54
CA ALA A 29 5.90 -3.88 2.59
C ALA A 29 4.69 -2.94 2.75
N ASN A 30 3.48 -3.48 2.82
CA ASN A 30 2.27 -2.70 3.03
C ASN A 30 2.27 -1.95 4.37
N VAL A 31 2.74 -2.59 5.46
CA VAL A 31 2.90 -1.94 6.77
C VAL A 31 3.89 -0.76 6.68
N HIS A 32 5.01 -0.95 5.98
CA HIS A 32 5.99 0.13 5.77
C HIS A 32 5.38 1.30 5.01
N THR A 33 4.64 1.04 3.92
CA THR A 33 3.96 2.08 3.14
C THR A 33 2.89 2.82 3.96
N ILE A 34 2.09 2.11 4.76
CA ILE A 34 1.09 2.72 5.66
C ILE A 34 1.77 3.64 6.68
N ASN A 35 2.91 3.22 7.25
CA ASN A 35 3.67 4.05 8.19
C ASN A 35 4.22 5.32 7.52
N ALA A 36 4.71 5.22 6.28
CA ALA A 36 5.15 6.39 5.50
C ALA A 36 3.98 7.35 5.24
N ILE A 37 2.84 6.83 4.79
CA ILE A 37 1.60 7.61 4.60
C ILE A 37 1.22 8.35 5.88
N ASN A 38 1.17 7.67 7.03
CA ASN A 38 0.81 8.28 8.29
C ASN A 38 1.80 9.39 8.70
N ARG A 39 3.09 9.21 8.45
CA ARG A 39 4.11 10.23 8.73
C ARG A 39 3.92 11.47 7.87
N GLU A 40 3.70 11.29 6.57
CA GLU A 40 3.54 12.40 5.63
C GLU A 40 2.19 13.12 5.80
N LEU A 41 1.12 12.40 6.17
CA LEU A 41 -0.18 13.00 6.52
C LEU A 41 -0.07 14.03 7.65
N LEU A 42 0.84 13.84 8.61
CA LEU A 42 1.08 14.78 9.70
C LEU A 42 1.67 16.11 9.22
N LEU A 43 2.31 16.13 8.05
CA LEU A 43 2.91 17.32 7.45
C LEU A 43 1.89 18.15 6.66
N ILE A 44 0.71 17.60 6.36
CA ILE A 44 -0.36 18.34 5.70
C ILE A 44 -1.04 19.29 6.69
N THR A 45 -0.91 20.60 6.40
CA THR A 45 -1.49 21.67 7.23
C THR A 45 -2.99 21.86 7.00
N ASP A 46 -3.47 21.61 5.78
CA ASP A 46 -4.88 21.68 5.42
C ASP A 46 -5.67 20.50 6.00
N SER A 47 -6.41 20.77 7.07
CA SER A 47 -7.18 19.75 7.81
C SER A 47 -8.26 19.06 6.96
N HIS A 48 -8.83 19.73 5.95
CA HIS A 48 -9.83 19.12 5.08
C HIS A 48 -9.19 18.14 4.10
N LYS A 49 -8.07 18.53 3.49
CA LYS A 49 -7.29 17.63 2.62
C LYS A 49 -6.77 16.41 3.38
N ARG A 50 -6.20 16.64 4.57
CA ARG A 50 -5.71 15.54 5.42
C ARG A 50 -6.81 14.53 5.73
N LYS A 51 -7.99 15.01 6.14
CA LYS A 51 -9.13 14.13 6.46
C LYS A 51 -9.59 13.29 5.25
N GLY A 52 -9.64 13.88 4.06
CA GLY A 52 -10.01 13.14 2.84
C GLY A 52 -9.00 12.03 2.50
N LEU A 53 -7.71 12.29 2.71
CA LEU A 53 -6.65 11.30 2.49
C LEU A 53 -6.66 10.19 3.56
N GLU A 54 -6.96 10.52 4.81
CA GLU A 54 -7.19 9.53 5.88
C GLU A 54 -8.40 8.63 5.61
N GLU A 55 -9.49 9.20 5.08
CA GLU A 55 -10.66 8.42 4.65
C GLU A 55 -10.33 7.50 3.48
N THR A 56 -9.52 7.97 2.53
CA THR A 56 -9.01 7.14 1.42
C THR A 56 -8.17 5.98 1.95
N LEU A 57 -7.24 6.22 2.88
CA LEU A 57 -6.44 5.18 3.51
C LEU A 57 -7.30 4.12 4.19
N LYS A 58 -8.37 4.54 4.88
CA LYS A 58 -9.30 3.63 5.58
C LYS A 58 -10.12 2.75 4.64
N ALA A 59 -10.34 3.18 3.39
CA ALA A 59 -11.10 2.42 2.40
C ALA A 59 -10.24 1.38 1.65
N ILE A 60 -8.91 1.49 1.68
CA ILE A 60 -8.00 0.57 0.98
C ILE A 60 -8.20 -0.90 1.40
N PRO A 61 -8.35 -1.25 2.69
CA PRO A 61 -8.59 -2.64 3.10
C PRO A 61 -9.81 -3.31 2.45
N ASP A 62 -10.83 -2.52 2.07
CA ASP A 62 -12.06 -3.02 1.45
C ASP A 62 -11.91 -3.34 -0.04
N LEU A 63 -10.76 -3.02 -0.65
CA LEU A 63 -10.50 -3.31 -2.06
C LEU A 63 -10.36 -4.84 -2.29
N PRO A 64 -10.87 -5.34 -3.43
CA PRO A 64 -11.14 -6.78 -3.62
C PRO A 64 -9.88 -7.65 -3.71
N ASP A 65 -8.82 -7.13 -4.31
CA ASP A 65 -7.59 -7.87 -4.53
C ASP A 65 -6.37 -7.14 -3.96
N ARG A 66 -5.34 -7.94 -3.73
CA ARG A 66 -4.10 -7.50 -3.10
C ARG A 66 -3.33 -6.51 -3.95
N THR A 67 -3.20 -6.77 -5.24
CA THR A 67 -2.45 -5.91 -6.16
C THR A 67 -3.07 -4.52 -6.19
N THR A 68 -4.39 -4.44 -6.25
CA THR A 68 -5.15 -3.19 -6.16
C THR A 68 -4.94 -2.49 -4.82
N ARG A 69 -4.89 -3.22 -3.70
CA ARG A 69 -4.57 -2.63 -2.38
C ARG A 69 -3.17 -2.02 -2.33
N THR A 70 -2.15 -2.78 -2.74
CA THR A 70 -0.76 -2.31 -2.74
C THR A 70 -0.59 -1.12 -3.67
N HIS A 71 -1.14 -1.20 -4.89
CA HIS A 71 -1.11 -0.09 -5.84
C HIS A 71 -1.82 1.17 -5.31
N ALA A 72 -2.96 1.00 -4.62
CA ALA A 72 -3.67 2.12 -3.99
C ALA A 72 -2.86 2.77 -2.87
N LEU A 73 -2.13 1.98 -2.05
CA LEU A 73 -1.22 2.51 -1.02
C LEU A 73 -0.09 3.33 -1.64
N GLU A 74 0.59 2.80 -2.66
CA GLU A 74 1.68 3.50 -3.35
C GLU A 74 1.19 4.80 -4.00
N THR A 75 0.05 4.75 -4.68
CA THR A 75 -0.56 5.93 -5.32
C THR A 75 -0.92 6.99 -4.28
N LEU A 76 -1.48 6.57 -3.14
CA LEU A 76 -1.82 7.48 -2.06
C LEU A 76 -0.57 8.14 -1.46
N LEU A 77 0.50 7.37 -1.23
CA LEU A 77 1.77 7.90 -0.75
C LEU A 77 2.33 8.97 -1.69
N VAL A 78 2.43 8.67 -2.99
CA VAL A 78 2.92 9.62 -4.00
C VAL A 78 2.07 10.90 -4.06
N ASN A 79 0.75 10.76 -3.95
CA ASN A 79 -0.15 11.92 -3.91
C ASN A 79 0.12 12.80 -2.67
N ILE A 80 0.24 12.18 -1.50
CA ILE A 80 0.56 12.90 -0.25
C ILE A 80 1.92 13.61 -0.36
N GLU A 81 2.96 12.92 -0.82
CA GLU A 81 4.31 13.48 -1.01
C GLU A 81 4.29 14.67 -1.98
N THR A 82 3.52 14.56 -3.07
CA THR A 82 3.31 15.66 -4.02
C THR A 82 2.64 16.85 -3.34
N ILE A 83 1.59 16.61 -2.55
CA ILE A 83 0.93 17.68 -1.81
C ILE A 83 1.95 18.35 -0.88
N VAL A 84 2.66 17.59 -0.04
CA VAL A 84 3.73 18.07 0.87
C VAL A 84 4.81 18.88 0.17
N ALA A 85 5.24 18.50 -1.03
CA ALA A 85 6.26 19.24 -1.78
C ALA A 85 5.81 20.63 -2.26
N PHE A 86 4.49 20.89 -2.38
CA PHE A 86 3.93 22.10 -2.99
C PHE A 86 3.00 22.91 -2.05
N GLN A 87 2.98 22.63 -0.75
CA GLN A 87 2.26 23.44 0.27
C GLN A 87 3.05 24.67 0.67
#